data_AF-A0A484H5T1-F1
#
_entry.id   AF-A0A484H5T1-F1
#
_cell.length_a   1.000
_cell.length_b   1.000
_cell.length_c   1.000
_cell.angle_alpha   90.00
_cell.angle_beta   90.00
_cell.angle_gamma   90.00
#
_symmetry.space_group_name_H-M   'P 1'
#
loop_
_entity.id
_entity.type
_entity.pdbx_description
1 polymer ?
#
loop_
_entity_poly.entity_id
_entity_poly.type
_entity_poly.pdbx_seq_one_letter_code
_entity_poly.pdbx_strand_id
1 'polypeptide(L)'
;MGEAIRHALSELIERTNFRDPELLQTSLTVTEVRMSPDLRNALVFVVPLGRSNAESLLFGLRRVRPFLRYALGRMVRLQFVPELSFKADTRFEEAHRIEEILRRPDVLRDLQGNNSAGGTYPAGALW
;
A
#
# COMPACT_ATOMS: atom_id res chain seq x y z
N MET A 1 -4.83 -17.70 -0.23
CA MET A 1 -3.38 -17.97 -0.01
C MET A 1 -2.56 -16.70 0.16
N GLY A 2 -2.66 -15.71 -0.74
CA GLY A 2 -1.94 -14.44 -0.62
C GLY A 2 -2.19 -13.71 0.71
N GLU A 3 -3.44 -13.70 1.20
CA GLU A 3 -3.80 -13.08 2.48
C GLU A 3 -3.13 -13.73 3.69
N ALA A 4 -3.00 -15.06 3.70
CA ALA A 4 -2.32 -15.76 4.80
C ALA A 4 -0.82 -15.40 4.85
N ILE A 5 -0.18 -15.26 3.68
CA ILE A 5 1.22 -14.83 3.58
C ILE A 5 1.35 -13.36 3.97
N ARG A 6 0.42 -12.49 3.54
CA ARG A 6 0.38 -11.08 3.94
C ARG A 6 0.32 -10.95 5.45
N HIS A 7 -0.63 -11.63 6.09
CA HIS A 7 -0.80 -11.59 7.54
C HIS A 7 0.44 -12.10 8.28
N ALA A 8 0.98 -13.25 7.86
CA ALA A 8 2.19 -13.81 8.46
C ALA A 8 3.42 -12.91 8.27
N LEU A 9 3.57 -12.27 7.10
CA LEU A 9 4.66 -11.31 6.86
C LEU A 9 4.51 -10.04 7.69
N SER A 10 3.30 -9.48 7.79
CA SER A 10 3.03 -8.32 8.66
C SER A 10 3.42 -8.62 10.11
N GLU A 11 2.92 -9.74 10.66
CA GLU A 11 3.24 -10.13 12.03
C GLU A 11 4.74 -10.42 12.22
N LEU A 12 5.38 -11.07 11.25
CA LEU A 12 6.81 -11.34 11.28
C LEU A 12 7.62 -10.03 11.34
N ILE A 13 7.29 -9.07 10.49
CA ILE A 13 8.00 -7.79 10.38
C ILE A 13 7.81 -6.97 11.65
N GLU A 14 6.59 -6.92 12.21
CA GLU A 14 6.30 -6.21 13.47
C GLU A 14 7.06 -6.80 14.67
N ARG A 15 7.21 -8.12 14.73
CA ARG A 15 7.91 -8.80 15.82
C ARG A 15 9.43 -8.84 15.64
N THR A 16 9.92 -8.64 14.42
CA THR A 16 11.35 -8.77 14.10
C THR A 16 12.05 -7.46 14.32
N ASN A 17 13.01 -7.45 15.25
CA ASN A 17 13.95 -6.36 15.38
C ASN A 17 15.11 -6.53 14.39
N PHE A 18 14.96 -5.98 13.19
CA PHE A 18 16.02 -6.02 12.18
C PHE A 18 17.29 -5.36 12.71
N ARG A 19 18.46 -5.89 12.33
CA ARG A 19 19.76 -5.27 12.64
C ARG A 19 20.30 -4.41 11.49
N ASP A 20 19.59 -4.39 10.37
CA ASP A 20 19.98 -3.59 9.20
C ASP A 20 19.62 -2.12 9.45
N PRO A 21 20.55 -1.18 9.28
CA PRO A 21 20.31 0.25 9.55
C PRO A 21 19.13 0.83 8.76
N GLU A 22 18.91 0.35 7.53
CA GLU A 22 17.80 0.79 6.67
C GLU A 22 16.44 0.28 7.15
N LEU A 23 16.41 -0.77 7.98
CA LEU A 23 15.19 -1.34 8.56
C LEU A 23 15.01 -1.00 10.04
N LEU A 24 16.09 -0.63 10.74
CA LEU A 24 16.08 -0.21 12.13
C LEU A 24 15.35 1.12 12.34
N GLN A 25 15.51 2.05 11.39
CA GLN A 25 14.95 3.40 11.49
C GLN A 25 13.65 3.57 10.69
N THR A 26 13.25 2.55 9.93
CA THR A 26 12.12 2.61 9.01
C THR A 26 11.06 1.60 9.41
N SER A 27 9.97 2.12 9.98
CA SER A 27 8.73 1.36 10.07
C SER A 27 8.15 1.19 8.66
N LEU A 28 7.60 0.03 8.36
CA LEU A 28 7.02 -0.27 7.05
C LEU A 28 5.71 -1.03 7.20
N THR A 29 4.82 -0.88 6.21
CA THR A 29 3.55 -1.59 6.13
C THR A 29 3.50 -2.44 4.87
N VAL A 30 3.02 -3.68 4.99
CA VAL A 30 2.72 -4.56 3.84
C VAL A 30 1.30 -4.28 3.37
N THR A 31 1.14 -3.72 2.17
CA THR A 31 -0.17 -3.36 1.62
C THR A 31 -0.83 -4.55 0.91
N GLU A 32 -0.07 -5.24 0.07
CA GLU A 32 -0.59 -6.32 -0.78
C GLU A 32 0.48 -7.40 -0.97
N VAL A 33 0.04 -8.67 -1.12
CA VAL A 33 0.91 -9.77 -1.55
C VAL A 33 0.28 -10.46 -2.75
N ARG A 34 0.99 -10.45 -3.88
CA ARG A 34 0.59 -11.17 -5.10
C ARG A 34 1.39 -12.45 -5.23
N MET A 35 0.68 -13.56 -5.25
CA MET A 35 1.26 -14.87 -5.53
C MET A 35 1.26 -15.15 -7.02
N SER A 36 2.33 -15.75 -7.54
CA SER A 36 2.34 -16.30 -8.88
C SER A 36 1.39 -17.51 -8.99
N PRO A 37 0.88 -17.86 -10.18
CA PRO A 37 -0.04 -18.98 -10.37
C PRO A 37 0.53 -20.34 -9.94
N ASP A 38 1.85 -20.49 -10.04
CA ASP A 38 2.60 -21.68 -9.62
C ASP A 38 2.95 -21.66 -8.11
N LEU A 39 2.55 -20.62 -7.38
CA LEU A 39 2.82 -20.42 -5.94
C LEU A 39 4.30 -20.41 -5.54
N ARG A 40 5.22 -20.32 -6.50
CA ARG A 40 6.67 -20.32 -6.25
C ARG A 40 7.22 -18.93 -5.95
N ASN A 41 6.53 -17.88 -6.37
CA ASN A 41 6.96 -16.50 -6.21
C ASN A 41 5.87 -15.68 -5.51
N ALA A 42 6.29 -14.81 -4.60
CA ALA A 42 5.41 -13.86 -3.91
C ALA A 42 5.96 -12.45 -4.09
N LEU A 43 5.20 -11.58 -4.76
CA LEU A 43 5.50 -10.16 -4.87
C LEU A 43 4.80 -9.41 -3.72
N VAL A 44 5.60 -8.88 -2.82
CA VAL A 44 5.19 -8.17 -1.61
C VAL A 44 5.29 -6.68 -1.87
N PHE A 45 4.15 -5.99 -1.76
CA PHE A 45 4.06 -4.54 -1.86
C PHE A 45 4.19 -3.92 -0.48
N VAL A 46 5.09 -2.96 -0.35
CA VAL A 46 5.41 -2.31 0.92
C VAL A 46 5.37 -0.79 0.80
N VAL A 47 4.97 -0.14 1.88
CA VAL A 47 4.99 1.31 2.02
C VAL A 47 5.86 1.66 3.23
N PRO A 48 6.89 2.51 3.08
CA PRO A 48 7.59 3.07 4.23
C PRO A 48 6.63 3.99 5.02
N LEU A 49 6.64 3.85 6.34
CA LEU A 49 5.99 4.79 7.23
C LEU A 49 6.96 5.94 7.54
N GLY A 50 6.45 7.18 7.49
CA GLY A 50 7.23 8.39 7.73
C GLY A 50 7.96 8.92 6.48
N ARG A 51 9.09 9.61 6.67
CA ARG A 51 9.91 10.20 5.58
C ARG A 51 11.00 9.26 5.06
N SER A 52 10.82 7.96 5.22
CA SER A 52 11.83 6.97 4.83
C SER A 52 11.83 6.78 3.31
N ASN A 53 13.03 6.68 2.71
CA ASN A 53 13.15 6.43 1.26
C ASN A 53 12.73 4.99 0.92
N ALA A 54 11.79 4.84 -0.01
CA ALA A 54 11.31 3.54 -0.46
C ALA A 54 12.43 2.69 -1.08
N GLU A 55 13.39 3.30 -1.80
CA GLU A 55 14.50 2.56 -2.40
C GLU A 55 15.45 1.96 -1.36
N SER A 56 15.80 2.74 -0.34
CA SER A 56 16.67 2.27 0.74
C SER A 56 15.99 1.16 1.56
N LEU A 57 14.69 1.30 1.82
CA LEU A 57 13.88 0.25 2.44
C LEU A 57 13.92 -1.05 1.61
N LEU A 58 13.70 -0.96 0.30
CA LEU A 58 13.75 -2.13 -0.59
C LEU A 58 15.12 -2.79 -0.60
N PHE A 59 16.18 -1.99 -0.53
CA PHE A 59 17.55 -2.50 -0.43
C PHE A 59 17.79 -3.27 0.88
N GLY A 60 17.35 -2.73 2.01
CA GLY A 60 17.37 -3.42 3.31
C GLY A 60 16.57 -4.72 3.29
N LEU A 61 15.34 -4.68 2.76
CA LEU A 61 14.46 -5.86 2.63
C LEU A 61 15.08 -6.98 1.79
N ARG A 62 15.77 -6.63 0.70
CA ARG A 62 16.49 -7.60 -0.14
C ARG A 62 17.61 -8.33 0.63
N ARG A 63 18.29 -7.64 1.55
CA ARG A 63 19.35 -8.24 2.38
C ARG A 63 18.80 -9.21 3.42
N VAL A 64 17.68 -8.86 4.06
CA VAL A 64 17.04 -9.71 5.07
C VAL A 64 16.09 -10.76 4.49
N ARG A 65 15.88 -10.76 3.17
CA ARG A 65 15.02 -11.71 2.45
C ARG A 65 15.23 -13.18 2.85
N PRO A 66 16.46 -13.72 2.97
CA PRO A 66 16.66 -15.12 3.34
C PRO A 66 16.14 -15.44 4.75
N PHE A 67 16.32 -14.50 5.68
CA PHE A 67 15.80 -14.59 7.04
C PHE A 67 14.27 -14.58 7.04
N LEU A 68 13.65 -13.64 6.31
CA LEU A 68 12.20 -13.55 6.20
C LEU A 68 11.60 -14.84 5.62
N ARG A 69 12.26 -15.42 4.60
CA ARG A 69 11.85 -16.70 4.00
C ARG A 69 11.91 -17.85 5.02
N TYR A 70 13.01 -17.95 5.77
CA TYR A 70 13.15 -18.98 6.79
C TYR A 70 12.09 -18.85 7.89
N ALA A 71 11.85 -17.63 8.39
CA ALA A 71 10.89 -17.40 9.45
C ALA A 71 9.44 -17.60 8.97
N LEU A 72 9.11 -17.19 7.74
CA LEU A 72 7.81 -17.44 7.12
C LEU A 72 7.49 -18.94 7.04
N GLY A 73 8.47 -19.78 6.69
CA GLY A 73 8.32 -21.23 6.66
C GLY A 73 8.09 -21.87 8.03
N ARG A 74 8.49 -21.20 9.13
CA ARG A 74 8.20 -21.65 10.50
C ARG A 74 6.82 -21.22 10.97
N MET A 75 6.35 -20.04 10.54
CA MET A 75 5.04 -19.51 10.92
C MET A 75 3.90 -20.16 10.12
N VAL A 76 4.09 -20.33 8.82
CA VAL A 76 3.10 -20.92 7.93
C VAL A 76 3.57 -22.33 7.59
N ARG A 77 2.73 -23.34 7.85
CA ARG A 77 2.99 -24.75 7.46
C ARG A 77 2.89 -24.93 5.94
N LEU A 78 3.81 -24.31 5.21
CA LEU A 78 3.90 -24.42 3.76
C LEU A 78 4.76 -25.62 3.37
N GLN A 79 4.31 -26.39 2.38
CA GLN A 79 5.13 -27.42 1.76
C GLN A 79 6.32 -26.81 1.00
N PHE A 80 6.13 -25.61 0.43
CA PHE A 80 7.16 -24.82 -0.24
C PHE A 80 7.01 -23.35 0.14
N VAL A 81 8.09 -22.75 0.64
CA VAL A 81 8.11 -21.31 0.91
C VAL A 81 8.43 -20.58 -0.39
N PRO A 82 7.57 -19.65 -0.85
CA PRO A 82 7.81 -18.92 -2.08
C PRO A 82 9.04 -18.00 -1.98
N GLU A 83 9.64 -17.70 -3.12
CA GLU A 83 10.63 -16.63 -3.26
C GLU A 83 9.93 -15.28 -3.06
N LEU A 84 10.39 -14.52 -2.07
CA LEU A 84 9.85 -13.21 -1.76
C LEU A 84 10.54 -12.14 -2.62
N SER A 85 9.75 -11.38 -3.37
CA SER A 85 10.21 -10.19 -4.10
C SER A 85 9.53 -8.96 -3.51
N PHE A 86 10.28 -7.89 -3.28
CA PHE A 86 9.74 -6.68 -2.66
C PHE A 86 9.62 -5.56 -3.69
N LYS A 87 8.51 -4.82 -3.64
CA LYS A 87 8.26 -3.64 -4.48
C LYS A 87 7.60 -2.54 -3.63
N ALA A 88 8.00 -1.30 -3.85
CA ALA A 88 7.33 -0.16 -3.23
C ALA A 88 5.93 0.00 -3.85
N ASP A 89 4.92 0.23 -3.02
CA ASP A 89 3.58 0.52 -3.48
C ASP A 89 3.47 2.01 -3.85
N THR A 90 3.58 2.31 -5.14
CA THR A 90 3.48 3.69 -5.67
C THR A 90 2.03 4.16 -5.81
N ARG A 91 1.03 3.32 -5.50
CA ARG A 91 -0.38 3.70 -5.65
C ARG A 91 -0.79 4.84 -4.70
N PHE A 92 -0.09 4.98 -3.58
CA PHE A 92 -0.33 6.08 -2.64
C PHE A 92 0.25 7.42 -3.10
N GLU A 93 1.37 7.44 -3.82
CA GLU A 93 1.95 8.69 -4.33
C GLU A 93 1.04 9.36 -5.38
N GLU A 94 0.37 8.56 -6.20
CA GLU A 94 -0.54 9.07 -7.23
C GLU A 94 -1.82 9.67 -6.64
N ALA A 95 -2.36 9.09 -5.57
CA ALA A 95 -3.52 9.64 -4.85
C ALA A 95 -3.21 11.01 -4.22
N HIS A 96 -2.02 11.19 -3.65
CA HIS A 96 -1.57 12.48 -3.11
C HIS A 96 -1.44 13.55 -4.20
N ARG A 97 -0.92 13.20 -5.38
CA ARG A 97 -0.85 14.12 -6.53
C ARG A 97 -2.24 14.59 -6.95
N ILE A 98 -3.23 13.68 -6.96
CA ILE A 98 -4.61 14.01 -7.30
C ILE A 98 -5.23 14.93 -6.23
N GLU A 99 -5.05 14.66 -4.93
CA GLU A 99 -5.51 15.56 -3.87
C GLU A 99 -4.88 16.95 -3.95
N GLU A 100 -3.59 17.04 -4.28
CA GLU A 100 -2.88 18.31 -4.44
C GLU A 100 -3.40 19.12 -5.62
N ILE A 101 -3.74 18.46 -6.73
CA ILE A 101 -4.39 19.08 -7.89
C ILE A 101 -5.82 19.52 -7.55
N LEU A 102 -6.59 18.71 -6.81
CA LEU A 102 -7.96 19.01 -6.40
C LEU A 102 -8.04 20.15 -5.37
N ARG A 103 -6.96 20.42 -4.63
CA ARG A 103 -6.83 21.57 -3.73
C ARG A 103 -6.44 22.87 -4.44
N ARG A 104 -6.23 22.86 -5.76
CA ARG A 104 -5.99 24.11 -6.51
C ARG A 104 -7.26 24.97 -6.54
N PRO A 105 -7.14 26.29 -6.30
CA PRO A 105 -8.28 27.21 -6.23
C PRO A 105 -9.05 27.34 -7.55
N ASP A 106 -8.46 26.91 -8.67
CA ASP A 106 -9.06 26.93 -10.01
C ASP A 106 -10.12 25.84 -10.18
N VAL A 107 -9.94 24.67 -9.55
CA VAL A 107 -10.84 23.50 -9.67
C VAL A 107 -12.04 23.60 -8.72
N LEU A 108 -11.85 24.21 -7.54
CA LEU A 108 -12.93 24.44 -6.57
C LEU A 108 -14.05 25.35 -7.11
N ARG A 109 -13.73 26.23 -8.07
CA ARG A 109 -14.67 27.21 -8.63
C ARG A 109 -15.66 26.56 -9.61
N ASP A 110 -15.25 25.52 -10.33
CA ASP A 110 -16.12 24.76 -11.25
C ASP A 110 -17.13 23.87 -10.52
N LEU A 111 -16.76 23.33 -9.35
CA LEU A 111 -17.66 22.51 -8.53
C LEU A 111 -18.78 23.32 -7.85
N GLN A 112 -18.57 24.62 -7.64
CA GLN A 112 -19.56 25.53 -7.05
C GLN A 112 -20.43 26.25 -8.10
N GLY A 113 -20.04 26.23 -9.38
CA GLY A 113 -20.72 26.96 -10.46
C GLY A 113 -21.94 26.28 -11.09
N ASN A 114 -22.23 25.00 -10.77
CA ASN A 114 -23.24 24.22 -11.49
C ASN A 114 -24.50 23.85 -10.67
N ASN A 115 -24.80 24.57 -9.59
CA ASN A 115 -26.02 24.32 -8.77
C ASN A 115 -27.01 25.49 -8.77
N SER A 116 -27.11 26.24 -9.87
CA SER A 116 -28.03 27.39 -9.97
C SER A 116 -28.76 27.51 -11.31
N ALA A 117 -29.08 26.39 -11.96
CA ALA A 117 -29.93 26.41 -13.16
C ALA A 117 -30.78 25.14 -13.26
N GLY A 118 -31.91 25.11 -12.55
CA GLY A 118 -32.89 24.04 -12.72
C GLY A 118 -34.08 24.12 -11.78
N GLY A 119 -35.13 24.84 -12.19
CA GLY A 119 -36.47 24.66 -11.62
C GLY A 119 -37.20 25.94 -11.20
N THR A 120 -37.46 26.86 -12.13
CA THR A 120 -38.57 27.80 -11.96
C THR A 120 -39.88 27.01 -12.08
N TYR A 121 -40.45 26.59 -10.96
CA TYR A 121 -41.87 26.20 -10.90
C TYR A 121 -42.69 27.46 -10.59
N PRO A 122 -43.58 27.91 -11.48
CA PRO A 122 -44.54 28.94 -11.10
C PRO A 122 -45.56 28.32 -10.13
N ALA A 123 -45.62 28.89 -8.93
CA ALA A 123 -46.69 28.65 -7.98
C ALA A 123 -47.98 29.27 -8.51
N GLY A 124 -49.03 28.46 -8.72
CA GLY A 124 -50.40 28.95 -8.89
C GLY A 124 -51.25 28.22 -9.91
N ALA A 125 -51.86 27.10 -9.52
CA ALA A 125 -53.19 26.70 -9.96
C ALA A 125 -53.76 25.68 -8.97
N LEU A 126 -54.65 26.17 -8.11
CA LEU A 126 -55.64 25.36 -7.40
C LEU A 126 -56.71 24.90 -8.41
N TRP A 127 -57.41 23.82 -8.04
CA TRP A 127 -58.49 23.07 -8.72
C TRP A 127 -58.04 21.99 -9.71
#